data_AF-A0A942TWM6-F1
#
_entry.id   AF-A0A942TWM6-F1
#
_cell.length_a   1.000
_cell.length_b   1.000
_cell.length_c   1.000
_cell.angle_alpha   90.00
_cell.angle_beta   90.00
_cell.angle_gamma   90.00
#
_symmetry.space_group_name_H-M   'P 1'
#
loop_
_entity.id
_entity.type
_entity.pdbx_description
1 polymer ?
#
loop_
_entity_poly.entity_id
_entity_poly.type
_entity_poly.pdbx_seq_one_letter_code
_entity_poly.pdbx_strand_id
1 'polypeptide(L)' 'MTAQDFFFCYNKKTMKYLRYDKGFEFITKAFTKEGVEFWLFYITP' A
#
# COMPACT_ATOMS: atom_id res chain seq x y z
N MET A 1 1.43 9.45 -14.41
CA MET A 1 1.31 8.99 -13.02
C MET A 1 0.93 10.18 -12.17
N THR A 2 -0.28 10.19 -11.65
CA THR A 2 -0.82 11.24 -10.78
C THR A 2 -1.08 10.66 -9.39
N ALA A 3 -1.25 11.50 -8.37
CA ALA A 3 -1.54 11.04 -7.02
C ALA A 3 -2.80 10.16 -6.90
N GLN A 4 -3.70 10.23 -7.89
CA GLN A 4 -4.93 9.42 -7.96
C GLN A 4 -4.67 7.97 -8.38
N ASP A 5 -3.46 7.64 -8.84
CA ASP A 5 -3.08 6.28 -9.24
C ASP A 5 -2.59 5.44 -8.05
N PHE A 6 -2.70 5.94 -6.82
CA PHE A 6 -2.08 5.33 -5.65
C PHE A 6 -2.99 5.32 -4.42
N PHE A 7 -2.84 4.31 -3.58
CA PHE A 7 -3.48 4.26 -2.27
C PHE A 7 -2.54 3.78 -1.17
N PHE A 8 -2.81 4.28 0.04
CA PHE A 8 -2.09 3.87 1.26
C PHE A 8 -2.87 2.78 1.99
N CYS A 9 -2.13 1.79 2.50
CA CYS A 9 -2.62 0.77 3.41
C CYS A 9 -1.87 0.89 4.73
N TYR A 10 -2.58 0.78 5.86
CA TYR A 10 -1.99 0.85 7.21
C TYR A 10 -2.15 -0.46 7.99
N ASN A 11 -2.90 -1.43 7.44
CA ASN A 11 -3.14 -2.71 8.07
C ASN A 11 -2.29 -3.81 7.41
N LYS A 12 -1.45 -4.48 8.19
CA LYS A 12 -0.55 -5.52 7.71
C LYS A 12 -1.26 -6.73 7.09
N LYS A 13 -2.44 -7.12 7.61
CA LYS A 13 -3.22 -8.22 7.04
C LYS A 13 -3.80 -7.81 5.68
N THR A 14 -4.37 -6.60 5.60
CA THR A 14 -4.91 -6.06 4.35
C THR A 14 -3.82 -5.90 3.30
N MET A 15 -2.64 -5.37 3.66
CA MET A 15 -1.49 -5.26 2.78
C MET A 15 -1.08 -6.62 2.19
N LYS A 16 -0.99 -7.67 3.03
CA LYS A 16 -0.67 -9.02 2.56
C LYS A 16 -1.70 -9.54 1.56
N TYR A 17 -2.98 -9.40 1.90
CA TYR A 17 -4.07 -9.79 1.02
C TYR A 17 -4.05 -9.05 -0.32
N LEU A 18 -3.83 -7.73 -0.28
CA LEU A 18 -3.76 -6.93 -1.50
C LEU A 18 -2.56 -7.34 -2.38
N ARG A 19 -1.39 -7.54 -1.78
CA ARG A 19 -0.16 -7.87 -2.51
C ARG A 19 -0.15 -9.29 -3.06
N TYR A 20 -0.46 -10.28 -2.22
CA TYR A 20 -0.23 -11.69 -2.53
C TYR A 20 -1.48 -12.36 -3.10
N ASP A 21 -2.67 -12.05 -2.58
CA ASP A 21 -3.91 -12.69 -3.00
C ASP A 21 -4.60 -11.91 -4.13
N LYS A 22 -4.50 -10.58 -4.14
CA LYS A 22 -5.11 -9.72 -5.17
C LYS A 22 -4.15 -9.21 -6.23
N GLY A 23 -2.84 -9.36 -6.02
CA GLY A 23 -1.83 -8.97 -7.01
C GLY A 23 -1.69 -7.46 -7.23
N PHE A 24 -2.13 -6.63 -6.30
CA PHE A 24 -1.90 -5.19 -6.38
C PHE A 24 -0.40 -4.91 -6.35
N GLU A 25 0.04 -4.05 -7.26
CA GLU A 25 1.46 -3.71 -7.41
C GLU A 25 1.94 -2.88 -6.21
N PHE A 26 2.88 -3.47 -5.46
CA PHE A 26 3.49 -2.86 -4.28
C PHE A 26 4.62 -1.92 -4.68
N ILE A 27 4.56 -0.67 -4.19
CA ILE A 27 5.58 0.33 -4.48
C ILE A 27 6.61 0.39 -3.36
N THR A 28 6.16 0.72 -2.15
CA THR A 28 7.07 0.93 -1.01
C THR A 28 6.34 0.86 0.31
N LYS A 29 7.12 0.82 1.40
CA LYS A 29 6.64 0.94 2.77
C LYS A 29 7.43 1.99 3.53
N ALA A 30 6.77 2.69 4.43
CA ALA A 30 7.36 3.75 5.24
C ALA A 30 6.71 3.81 6.62
N PHE A 31 7.26 4.66 7.49
CA PHE A 31 6.74 4.91 8.83
C PHE A 31 6.33 6.38 8.97
N THR A 32 5.24 6.64 9.68
CA THR A 32 4.90 8.00 10.10
C THR A 32 5.85 8.48 11.19
N LYS A 33 5.81 9.77 11.53
CA LYS A 33 6.56 10.35 12.66
C LYS A 33 6.22 9.67 14.00
N GLU A 34 5.04 9.09 14.11
CA GLU A 34 4.53 8.37 15.28
C GLU A 34 4.90 6.88 15.26
N GLY A 35 5.68 6.43 14.26
CA GLY A 35 6.13 5.04 14.14
C GLY A 35 5.09 4.09 13.55
N VAL A 36 4.01 4.60 12.94
CA VAL A 36 2.99 3.78 12.29
C VAL A 36 3.47 3.36 10.89
N GLU A 37 3.56 2.05 10.65
CA GLU A 37 3.93 1.49 9.34
C GLU A 37 2.77 1.64 8.34
N PHE A 38 3.10 2.04 7.12
CA PHE A 38 2.15 2.07 6.01
C PHE A 38 2.81 1.63 4.71
N TRP A 39 1.97 1.20 3.77
CA TRP A 39 2.36 0.64 2.47
C TRP A 39 1.66 1.41 1.36
N LEU A 40 2.38 1.70 0.29
CA LEU A 40 1.88 2.38 -0.90
C LEU A 40 1.74 1.37 -2.04
N PHE A 41 0.59 1.44 -2.71
CA PHE A 41 0.23 0.56 -3.83
C PHE A 41 -0.28 1.38 -5.01
N TYR A 42 -0.19 0.82 -6.21
CA TYR A 42 -0.92 1.35 -7.36
C TYR A 42 -2.41 0.99 -7.27
N ILE A 43 -3.28 1.96 -7.58
CA ILE A 43 -4.68 1.74 -7.93
C ILE A 43 -4.69 1.41 -9.43
N THR A 44 -4.23 0.24 -9.81
CA THR A 44 -4.46 -0.27 -11.17
C THR A 44 -5.58 -1.30 -11.12
N PRO A 45 -6.57 -1.24 -12.03
CA PRO A 45 -7.67 -2.20 -12.13
C PRO A 45 -7.19 -3.61 -12.49
#